data_AF-A0AAV9LHN9-F1
#
_entry.id   AF-A0AAV9LHN9-F1
#
_cell.length_a   1.000
_cell.length_b   1.000
_cell.length_c   1.000
_cell.angle_alpha   90.00
_cell.angle_beta   90.00
_cell.angle_gamma   90.00
#
_symmetry.space_group_name_H-M   'P 1'
#
loop_
_entity.id
_entity.type
_entity.pdbx_description
1 polymer ?
#
loop_
_entity_poly.entity_id
_entity_poly.type
_entity_poly.pdbx_seq_one_letter_code
_entity_poly.pdbx_strand_id
1 'polypeptide(L)'
;MAKGLILKHQFILWLALQKKFTTVDRLTTLGIQVDVACVLCNTQAVETLSHMMFDCTFATQIWCRLLNWIGIRRLEHSWEEEVTWLSKVVSKRSPKNTILRFMYVAVVYHIWMEINNRRFQQICRAPNEIAIELHIAGQMQRR
;
A
#
# COMPACT_ATOMS: atom_id res chain seq x y z
N MET A 1 18.32 10.37 4.32
CA MET A 1 17.54 10.05 3.09
C MET A 1 17.99 8.68 2.59
N ALA A 2 17.06 7.74 2.43
CA ALA A 2 17.40 6.37 2.05
C ALA A 2 17.73 6.30 0.54
N LYS A 3 18.99 5.99 0.21
CA LYS A 3 19.43 5.70 -1.16
C LYS A 3 18.73 4.43 -1.65
N GLY A 4 18.09 4.50 -2.82
CA GLY A 4 17.48 3.35 -3.52
C GLY A 4 15.95 3.37 -3.62
N LEU A 5 15.25 4.27 -2.91
CA LEU A 5 13.78 4.33 -3.00
C LEU A 5 13.36 5.12 -4.24
N ILE A 6 12.39 4.59 -5.01
CA ILE A 6 11.84 5.29 -6.17
C ILE A 6 11.08 6.53 -5.66
N LEU A 7 11.50 7.73 -6.08
CA LEU A 7 11.00 9.01 -5.58
C LEU A 7 9.46 9.10 -5.62
N LYS A 8 8.84 8.64 -6.72
CA LYS A 8 7.38 8.64 -6.86
C LYS A 8 6.69 7.78 -5.77
N HIS A 9 7.28 6.65 -5.37
CA HIS A 9 6.70 5.81 -4.32
C HIS A 9 6.83 6.47 -2.95
N GLN A 10 7.98 7.10 -2.66
CA GLN A 10 8.18 7.84 -1.41
C GLN A 10 7.21 9.01 -1.27
N PHE A 11 6.98 9.73 -2.36
CA PHE A 11 6.05 10.85 -2.37
C PHE A 11 4.61 10.40 -2.06
N ILE A 12 4.15 9.31 -2.68
CA ILE A 12 2.83 8.74 -2.40
C ILE A 12 2.74 8.25 -0.95
N LEU A 13 3.77 7.57 -0.43
CA LEU A 13 3.82 7.19 0.99
C LEU A 13 3.77 8.41 1.92
N TRP A 14 4.50 9.48 1.59
CA TRP A 14 4.48 10.72 2.37
C TRP A 14 3.08 11.34 2.39
N LEU A 15 2.37 11.39 1.26
CA LEU A 15 0.98 11.83 1.20
C LEU A 15 0.04 10.96 2.05
N ALA A 16 0.22 9.64 2.00
CA ALA A 16 -0.54 8.70 2.83
C ALA A 16 -0.30 8.96 4.33
N LEU A 17 0.96 9.10 4.77
CA LEU A 17 1.30 9.40 6.17
C LEU A 17 0.74 10.74 6.64
N GLN A 18 0.61 11.73 5.75
CA GLN A 18 0.00 13.03 6.04
C GLN A 18 -1.53 13.00 6.03
N LYS A 19 -2.16 11.84 5.76
CA LYS A 19 -3.61 11.71 5.50
C LYS A 19 -4.10 12.66 4.41
N LYS A 20 -3.21 13.03 3.48
CA LYS A 20 -3.49 13.96 2.37
C LYS A 20 -3.76 13.24 1.05
N PHE A 21 -3.94 11.93 1.12
CA PHE A 21 -4.32 11.12 -0.01
C PHE A 21 -5.70 11.56 -0.52
N THR A 22 -5.84 11.81 -1.83
CA THR A 22 -7.14 12.15 -2.40
C THR A 22 -7.96 10.86 -2.49
N THR A 23 -8.66 10.53 -1.41
CA THR A 23 -9.67 9.47 -1.40
C THR A 23 -11.01 10.03 -1.86
N VAL A 24 -11.95 9.14 -2.20
CA VAL A 24 -13.31 9.56 -2.57
C VAL A 24 -13.99 10.39 -1.47
N ASP A 25 -13.70 10.10 -0.21
CA ASP A 25 -14.13 10.94 0.92
C ASP A 25 -13.78 12.42 0.68
N ARG A 26 -12.53 12.70 0.29
CA ARG A 26 -12.08 14.06 0.00
C ARG A 26 -12.71 14.67 -1.26
N LEU A 27 -12.96 13.86 -2.29
CA LEU A 27 -13.70 14.33 -3.48
C LEU A 27 -15.15 14.71 -3.11
N THR A 28 -15.78 13.94 -2.22
CA THR A 28 -17.13 14.19 -1.71
C THR A 28 -17.18 15.50 -0.93
N THR A 29 -16.17 15.79 -0.09
CA THR A 29 -16.08 17.08 0.61
C THR A 29 -15.92 18.29 -0.32
N LEU A 30 -15.45 18.06 -1.55
CA LEU A 30 -15.31 19.08 -2.60
C LEU A 30 -16.57 19.18 -3.48
N GLY A 31 -17.64 18.46 -3.17
CA GLY A 31 -18.91 18.47 -3.91
C GLY A 31 -18.87 17.63 -5.19
N ILE A 32 -17.83 16.83 -5.42
CA ILE A 32 -17.74 15.93 -6.56
C ILE A 32 -18.49 14.64 -6.22
N GLN A 33 -19.54 14.33 -6.98
CA GLN A 33 -20.28 13.09 -6.80
C GLN A 33 -19.53 11.92 -7.45
N VAL A 34 -19.11 10.99 -6.60
CA VAL A 34 -18.38 9.77 -6.98
C VAL A 34 -18.84 8.63 -6.09
N ASP A 35 -18.79 7.41 -6.61
CA ASP A 35 -19.09 6.21 -5.82
C ASP A 35 -18.08 6.06 -4.68
N VAL A 36 -18.60 6.15 -3.45
CA VAL A 36 -17.86 6.11 -2.19
C VAL A 36 -17.43 4.70 -1.82
N ALA A 37 -17.99 3.67 -2.45
CA ALA A 37 -17.59 2.30 -2.21
C ALA A 37 -16.13 2.06 -2.63
N CYS A 38 -15.44 1.21 -1.86
CA CYS A 38 -14.08 0.81 -2.17
C CYS A 38 -14.04 -0.03 -3.45
N VAL A 39 -13.31 0.45 -4.46
CA VAL A 39 -13.14 -0.26 -5.74
C VAL A 39 -12.24 -1.50 -5.66
N LEU A 40 -11.59 -1.73 -4.51
CA LEU A 40 -10.62 -2.82 -4.36
C LEU A 40 -11.23 -4.14 -3.86
N CYS A 41 -12.11 -4.08 -2.85
CA CYS A 41 -12.50 -5.27 -2.08
C CYS A 41 -13.93 -5.78 -2.33
N ASN A 42 -14.68 -5.18 -3.25
CA ASN A 42 -16.10 -5.50 -3.51
C ASN A 42 -16.98 -5.51 -2.24
N THR A 43 -16.53 -4.86 -1.16
CA THR A 43 -17.34 -4.63 0.02
C THR A 43 -18.01 -3.26 -0.12
N GLN A 44 -19.16 -3.07 0.53
CA GLN A 44 -19.82 -1.75 0.62
C GLN A 44 -19.10 -0.80 1.60
N ALA A 45 -17.84 -1.10 1.97
CA ALA A 45 -17.04 -0.23 2.81
C ALA A 45 -16.65 1.04 2.05
N VAL A 46 -16.67 2.17 2.76
CA VAL A 46 -16.27 3.46 2.21
C VAL A 46 -14.77 3.48 1.92
N GLU A 47 -14.40 4.02 0.76
CA GLU A 47 -13.02 4.25 0.37
C GLU A 47 -12.38 5.37 1.21
N THR A 48 -11.85 4.99 2.37
CA THR A 48 -11.02 5.84 3.22
C THR A 48 -9.56 5.38 3.15
N LEU A 49 -8.64 6.24 3.61
CA LEU A 49 -7.22 5.87 3.66
C LEU A 49 -6.98 4.67 4.59
N SER A 50 -7.64 4.64 5.76
CA SER A 50 -7.49 3.52 6.70
C SER A 50 -7.96 2.21 6.05
N HIS A 51 -9.12 2.26 5.38
CA HIS A 51 -9.64 1.11 4.68
C HIS A 51 -8.69 0.66 3.58
N MET A 52 -8.34 1.54 2.66
CA MET A 52 -7.48 1.20 1.51
C MET A 52 -6.13 0.62 1.89
N MET A 53 -5.56 1.03 3.02
CA MET A 53 -4.21 0.62 3.37
C MET A 53 -4.17 -0.74 4.06
N PHE A 54 -5.03 -1.03 5.05
CA PHE A 54 -5.01 -2.34 5.74
C PHE A 54 -6.34 -2.89 6.25
N ASP A 55 -7.47 -2.16 6.20
CA ASP A 55 -8.78 -2.80 6.47
C ASP A 55 -9.41 -3.42 5.19
N CYS A 56 -8.82 -3.13 4.03
CA CYS A 56 -9.23 -3.63 2.74
C CYS A 56 -8.62 -5.02 2.50
N THR A 57 -9.47 -6.03 2.32
CA THR A 57 -9.04 -7.42 2.07
C THR A 57 -8.07 -7.53 0.91
N PHE A 58 -8.21 -6.70 -0.13
CA PHE A 58 -7.28 -6.63 -1.26
C PHE A 58 -5.87 -6.23 -0.83
N ALA A 59 -5.75 -5.13 -0.08
CA ALA A 59 -4.47 -4.61 0.39
C ALA A 59 -3.81 -5.56 1.39
N THR A 60 -4.59 -6.10 2.32
CA THR A 60 -4.13 -7.05 3.33
C THR A 60 -3.56 -8.32 2.70
N GLN A 61 -4.22 -8.87 1.67
CA GLN A 61 -3.70 -10.02 0.92
C GLN A 61 -2.33 -9.77 0.30
N ILE A 62 -2.10 -8.60 -0.30
CA ILE A 62 -0.81 -8.23 -0.88
C ILE A 62 0.26 -8.16 0.21
N TRP A 63 -0.04 -7.44 1.30
CA TRP A 63 0.92 -7.20 2.37
C TRP A 63 1.31 -8.47 3.13
N CYS A 64 0.33 -9.26 3.57
CA CYS A 64 0.57 -10.51 4.26
C CYS A 64 1.39 -11.49 3.39
N ARG A 65 1.10 -11.56 2.09
CA ARG A 65 1.86 -12.41 1.16
C ARG A 65 3.31 -11.98 1.05
N LEU A 66 3.56 -10.68 0.90
CA LEU A 66 4.91 -10.13 0.82
C LEU A 66 5.71 -10.32 2.12
N LEU A 67 5.07 -10.11 3.28
CA LEU A 67 5.66 -10.37 4.60
C LEU A 67 6.04 -11.85 4.75
N ASN A 68 5.15 -12.76 4.35
CA ASN A 68 5.40 -14.20 4.39
C ASN A 68 6.63 -14.60 3.56
N TRP A 69 6.82 -14.01 2.38
CA TRP A 69 8.00 -14.28 1.54
C TRP A 69 9.33 -13.85 2.14
N ILE A 70 9.35 -12.86 3.03
CA ILE A 70 10.57 -12.45 3.76
C ILE A 70 10.64 -13.08 5.16
N GLY A 71 9.82 -14.10 5.42
CA GLY A 71 9.81 -14.84 6.68
C GLY A 71 9.34 -13.99 7.85
N ILE A 72 8.39 -13.08 7.64
CA ILE A 72 7.70 -12.33 8.70
C ILE A 72 6.25 -12.81 8.74
N ARG A 73 5.86 -13.45 9.84
CA ARG A 73 4.48 -13.83 10.09
C ARG A 73 3.87 -12.81 11.05
N ARG A 74 2.81 -12.14 10.61
CA ARG A 74 2.05 -11.17 11.40
C ARG A 74 0.56 -11.42 11.17
N LEU A 75 -0.24 -11.16 12.21
CA LEU A 75 -1.70 -11.15 12.08
C LEU A 75 -2.11 -9.88 11.32
N GLU A 76 -3.37 -9.84 10.91
CA GLU A 76 -3.96 -8.63 10.36
C GLU A 76 -4.00 -7.55 11.45
N HIS A 77 -3.55 -6.35 11.09
CA HIS A 77 -3.38 -5.22 11.99
C HIS A 77 -3.94 -3.98 11.31
N SER A 78 -4.35 -2.99 12.10
CA SER A 78 -4.77 -1.70 11.54
C SER A 78 -3.59 -0.97 10.90
N TRP A 79 -3.90 0.04 10.08
CA TRP A 79 -2.87 0.90 9.48
C TRP A 79 -1.98 1.57 10.51
N GLU A 80 -2.56 2.14 11.55
CA GLU A 80 -1.81 2.79 12.62
C GLU A 80 -0.86 1.83 13.34
N GLU A 81 -1.31 0.59 13.57
CA GLU A 81 -0.49 -0.46 14.17
C GLU A 81 0.67 -0.87 13.27
N GLU A 82 0.42 -1.07 11.97
CA GLU A 82 1.45 -1.43 11.00
C GLU A 82 2.47 -0.29 10.81
N VAL A 83 2.04 0.96 10.69
CA VAL A 83 2.94 2.12 10.62
C VAL A 83 3.80 2.23 11.88
N THR A 84 3.20 2.03 13.05
CA THR A 84 3.92 2.08 14.33
C THR A 84 4.96 0.98 14.44
N TRP A 85 4.60 -0.24 14.07
CA TRP A 85 5.51 -1.38 14.03
C TRP A 85 6.64 -1.16 13.03
N LEU A 86 6.33 -0.77 11.80
CA LEU A 86 7.31 -0.50 10.76
C LEU A 86 8.28 0.59 11.20
N SER A 87 7.80 1.70 11.75
CA SER A 87 8.64 2.80 12.22
C SER A 87 9.68 2.33 13.25
N LYS A 88 9.28 1.43 14.17
CA LYS A 88 10.19 0.81 15.14
C LYS A 88 11.19 -0.13 14.47
N VAL A 89 10.74 -1.03 13.60
CA VAL A 89 11.61 -2.02 12.94
C VAL A 89 12.63 -1.34 12.01
N VAL A 90 12.18 -0.43 11.16
CA VAL A 90 13.04 0.19 10.14
C VAL A 90 14.03 1.20 10.74
N SER A 91 13.81 1.68 11.97
CA SER A 91 14.78 2.50 12.70
C SER A 91 16.14 1.79 12.87
N LYS A 92 16.11 0.45 13.01
CA LYS A 92 17.31 -0.39 13.13
C LYS A 92 17.85 -0.70 11.73
N ARG A 93 19.13 -0.43 11.50
CA ARG A 93 19.79 -0.73 10.22
C ARG A 93 20.06 -2.23 10.12
N SER A 94 19.38 -2.90 9.20
CA SER A 94 19.70 -4.26 8.75
C SER A 94 19.25 -4.44 7.30
N PRO A 95 19.84 -5.36 6.53
CA PRO A 95 19.38 -5.66 5.16
C PRO A 95 17.89 -6.04 5.13
N LYS A 96 17.43 -6.87 6.07
CA LYS A 96 16.02 -7.28 6.19
C LYS A 96 15.09 -6.09 6.43
N ASN A 97 15.46 -5.17 7.32
CA ASN A 97 14.65 -3.98 7.63
C ASN A 97 14.63 -2.99 6.46
N THR A 98 15.73 -2.90 5.72
CA THR A 98 15.81 -2.12 4.49
C THR A 98 14.85 -2.67 3.43
N ILE A 99 14.86 -3.98 3.19
CA ILE A 99 13.92 -4.66 2.27
C ILE A 99 12.47 -4.43 2.71
N LEU A 100 12.18 -4.59 4.00
CA LEU A 100 10.84 -4.37 4.55
C LEU A 100 10.36 -2.93 4.30
N ARG A 101 11.23 -1.93 4.50
CA ARG A 101 10.91 -0.53 4.18
C ARG A 101 10.59 -0.37 2.68
N PHE A 102 11.44 -0.91 1.80
CA PHE A 102 11.24 -0.84 0.35
C PHE A 102 9.91 -1.43 -0.07
N MET A 103 9.64 -2.64 0.42
CA MET A 103 8.42 -3.38 0.17
C MET A 103 7.19 -2.61 0.62
N TYR A 104 7.21 -2.02 1.82
CA TYR A 104 6.09 -1.22 2.30
C TYR A 104 5.81 0.01 1.42
N VAL A 105 6.85 0.77 1.08
CA VAL A 105 6.71 1.96 0.23
C VAL A 105 6.15 1.57 -1.14
N ALA A 106 6.57 0.42 -1.69
CA ALA A 106 6.08 -0.08 -2.95
C ALA A 106 4.62 -0.55 -2.88
N VAL A 107 4.22 -1.27 -1.82
CA VAL A 107 2.83 -1.71 -1.61
C VAL A 107 1.87 -0.53 -1.57
N VAL A 108 2.18 0.50 -0.77
CA VAL A 108 1.35 1.72 -0.70
C VAL A 108 1.22 2.38 -2.08
N TYR A 109 2.30 2.45 -2.84
CA TYR A 109 2.26 3.00 -4.21
C TYR A 109 1.41 2.16 -5.16
N HIS A 110 1.54 0.82 -5.14
CA HIS A 110 0.80 -0.05 -6.04
C HIS A 110 -0.68 -0.13 -5.70
N ILE A 111 -1.05 -0.05 -4.41
CA ILE A 111 -2.45 0.10 -3.97
C ILE A 111 -3.04 1.40 -4.53
N TRP A 112 -2.33 2.52 -4.37
CA TRP A 112 -2.75 3.80 -4.95
C TRP A 112 -2.97 3.72 -6.46
N MET A 113 -1.99 3.15 -7.16
CA MET A 113 -2.01 3.00 -8.61
C MET A 113 -3.20 2.11 -9.04
N GLU A 114 -3.47 1.02 -8.31
CA GLU A 114 -4.58 0.13 -8.59
C GLU A 114 -5.93 0.82 -8.45
N ILE A 115 -6.11 1.66 -7.43
CA ILE A 115 -7.36 2.42 -7.25
C ILE A 115 -7.57 3.38 -8.43
N ASN A 116 -6.53 4.11 -8.84
CA ASN A 116 -6.62 4.99 -10.00
C ASN A 116 -6.92 4.22 -11.28
N ASN A 117 -6.29 3.07 -11.47
CA ASN A 117 -6.51 2.20 -12.64
C ASN A 117 -7.96 1.72 -12.71
N ARG A 118 -8.54 1.29 -11.59
CA ARG A 118 -9.94 0.85 -11.53
C ARG A 118 -10.90 2.01 -11.77
N ARG A 119 -10.65 3.17 -11.15
CA ARG A 119 -11.55 4.34 -11.26
C ARG A 119 -11.50 5.01 -12.63
N PHE A 120 -10.32 5.14 -13.22
CA PHE A 120 -10.13 5.99 -14.41
C PHE A 120 -9.76 5.24 -15.68
N GLN A 121 -9.31 3.99 -15.58
CA GLN A 121 -8.83 3.22 -16.73
C GLN A 121 -9.59 1.89 -16.93
N GLN A 122 -10.50 1.52 -16.03
CA GLN A 122 -11.21 0.23 -16.07
C GLN A 122 -10.26 -0.98 -16.09
N ILE A 123 -9.07 -0.82 -15.51
CA ILE A 123 -8.08 -1.89 -15.37
C ILE A 123 -8.17 -2.44 -13.95
N CYS A 124 -8.39 -3.75 -13.84
CA CYS A 124 -8.48 -4.46 -12.56
C CYS A 124 -7.45 -5.59 -12.54
N ARG A 125 -6.46 -5.48 -11.66
CA ARG A 125 -5.48 -6.56 -11.38
C ARG A 125 -5.85 -7.28 -10.09
N ALA A 126 -5.58 -8.58 -10.05
CA ALA A 126 -5.73 -9.39 -8.86
C ALA A 126 -4.63 -9.08 -7.83
N PRO A 127 -4.89 -9.23 -6.52
CA PRO A 127 -3.88 -9.02 -5.47
C PRO A 127 -2.59 -9.81 -5.73
N ASN A 128 -2.73 -11.04 -6.21
CA ASN A 128 -1.61 -11.93 -6.47
C ASN A 128 -0.69 -11.42 -7.59
N GLU A 129 -1.24 -10.81 -8.64
CA GLU A 129 -0.45 -10.26 -9.74
C GLU A 129 0.46 -9.14 -9.25
N ILE A 130 -0.10 -8.21 -8.46
CA ILE A 130 0.66 -7.12 -7.84
C ILE A 130 1.73 -7.65 -6.88
N ALA A 131 1.39 -8.64 -6.06
CA ALA A 131 2.36 -9.24 -5.14
C ALA A 131 3.53 -9.89 -5.90
N ILE A 132 3.26 -10.67 -6.95
CA ILE A 132 4.29 -11.32 -7.77
C ILE A 132 5.16 -10.27 -8.47
N GLU A 133 4.56 -9.22 -9.05
CA GLU A 133 5.27 -8.10 -9.68
C GLU A 133 6.26 -7.47 -8.69
N LEU A 134 5.79 -7.13 -7.48
CA LEU A 134 6.60 -6.54 -6.42
C LEU A 134 7.74 -7.48 -5.96
N HIS A 135 7.49 -8.79 -5.90
CA HIS A 135 8.52 -9.77 -5.55
C HIS A 135 9.62 -9.84 -6.60
N ILE A 136 9.24 -9.95 -7.88
CA ILE A 136 10.20 -10.03 -9.00
C ILE A 136 11.03 -8.74 -9.07
N ALA A 137 10.38 -7.57 -9.03
CA ALA A 137 11.05 -6.28 -9.04
C ALA A 137 12.04 -6.15 -7.87
N GLY A 138 11.66 -6.63 -6.68
CA GLY A 138 12.51 -6.65 -5.49
C GLY A 138 13.73 -7.57 -5.61
N GLN A 139 13.67 -8.66 -6.38
CA GLN A 139 14.83 -9.52 -6.65
C GLN A 139 15.78 -8.88 -7.68
N MET A 140 15.25 -8.20 -8.69
CA MET A 140 16.08 -7.56 -9.72
C MET A 140 16.93 -6.41 -9.18
N GLN A 141 16.43 -5.68 -8.17
CA GLN A 141 17.18 -4.59 -7.50
C GLN A 141 18.26 -5.07 -6.51
N ARG A 142 18.39 -6.39 -6.29
CA ARG A 142 19.45 -6.97 -5.45
C ARG A 142 20.75 -7.29 -6.21
N ARG A 143 20.72 -7.25 -7.54
CA ARG A 143 21.90 -7.40 -8.41
C ARG A 143 22.51 -6.02 -8.69
#